data_AF-A0AAU7US75-F1
#
_entry.id   AF-A0AAU7US75-F1
#
_cell.length_a   1.000
_cell.length_b   1.000
_cell.length_c   1.000
_cell.angle_alpha   90.00
_cell.angle_beta   90.00
_cell.angle_gamma   90.00
#
_symmetry.space_group_name_H-M   'P 1'
#
loop_
_entity.id
_entity.type
_entity.pdbx_description
1 polymer ?
#
loop_
_entity_poly.entity_id
_entity_poly.type
_entity_poly.pdbx_seq_one_letter_code
_entity_poly.pdbx_strand_id
1 'polypeptide(L)'
;MIDLHFPHVAEVHLAVVGRSVHGAGVGTAMLRAVEDDAVCRGVRLLQVKTLGGSHPDPGYARTRHFYERWVFLSLEEAALWGEGTPCLIMVKPLPAPPAAGTP
;
A
#
# COMPACT_ATOMS: atom_id res chain seq x y z
N MET A 1 10.40 1.36 -1.20
CA MET A 1 10.86 2.49 -0.36
C MET A 1 9.63 3.03 0.37
N ILE A 2 9.73 3.29 1.68
CA ILE A 2 8.62 3.80 2.49
C ILE A 2 8.89 5.26 2.80
N ASP A 3 7.90 6.12 2.58
CA ASP A 3 7.96 7.52 2.97
C ASP A 3 7.00 7.79 4.14
N LEU A 4 7.46 8.54 5.14
CA LEU A 4 6.58 9.04 6.19
C LEU A 4 6.10 10.44 5.82
N HIS A 5 4.84 10.56 5.41
CA HIS A 5 4.23 11.88 5.18
C HIS A 5 3.92 12.57 6.51
N PHE A 6 3.51 11.79 7.51
CA PHE A 6 3.25 12.23 8.88
C PHE A 6 3.69 11.12 9.85
N PRO A 7 3.91 11.42 11.15
CA PRO A 7 4.33 10.38 12.11
C PRO A 7 3.40 9.17 12.19
N HIS A 8 2.12 9.34 11.85
CA HIS A 8 1.09 8.31 11.93
C HIS A 8 0.69 7.72 10.57
N VAL A 9 1.32 8.15 9.46
CA VAL A 9 1.02 7.69 8.09
C VAL A 9 2.30 7.35 7.34
N ALA A 10 2.34 6.17 6.75
CA ALA A 10 3.44 5.75 5.87
C ALA A 10 2.92 5.40 4.47
N GLU A 11 3.64 5.82 3.43
CA GLU A 11 3.38 5.44 2.04
C GLU A 11 4.35 4.34 1.60
N VAL A 12 3.82 3.27 1.02
CA VAL A 12 4.65 2.34 0.22
C VAL A 12 4.78 2.93 -1.18
N HIS A 13 5.85 3.71 -1.38
CA HIS A 13 6.04 4.49 -2.59
C HIS A 13 6.27 3.62 -3.83
N LEU A 14 7.03 2.55 -3.66
CA LEU A 14 7.31 1.59 -4.72
C LEU A 14 7.39 0.17 -4.17
N ALA A 15 6.63 -0.71 -4.81
CA ALA A 15 6.58 -2.14 -4.56
C ALA A 15 6.63 -2.87 -5.91
N VAL A 16 7.75 -3.54 -6.19
CA VAL A 16 7.93 -4.27 -7.46
C VAL A 16 8.36 -5.69 -7.16
N VAL A 17 7.66 -6.64 -7.77
CA VAL A 17 8.01 -8.05 -7.75
C VAL A 17 8.20 -8.48 -9.21
N GLY A 18 9.30 -9.17 -9.50
CA GLY A 18 9.56 -9.70 -10.85
C GLY A 18 8.45 -10.64 -11.32
N ARG A 19 8.03 -10.53 -12.58
CA ARG A 19 6.91 -11.32 -13.14
C ARG A 19 7.10 -12.83 -12.98
N SER A 20 8.35 -13.31 -13.05
CA SER A 20 8.71 -14.73 -12.90
C SER A 20 8.39 -15.31 -11.53
N VAL A 21 8.19 -14.47 -10.50
CA VAL A 21 7.89 -14.91 -9.12
C VAL A 21 6.54 -14.36 -8.63
N HIS A 22 5.68 -13.89 -9.53
CA HIS A 22 4.31 -13.52 -9.19
C HIS A 22 3.54 -14.74 -8.68
N GLY A 23 2.69 -14.56 -7.67
CA GLY A 23 1.92 -15.64 -7.06
C GLY A 23 2.72 -16.52 -6.08
N ALA A 24 4.04 -16.35 -5.96
CA ALA A 24 4.89 -17.10 -5.02
C ALA A 24 4.93 -16.51 -3.60
N GLY A 25 4.07 -15.54 -3.28
CA GLY A 25 4.00 -14.91 -1.95
C GLY A 25 5.05 -13.82 -1.66
N VAL A 26 5.94 -13.50 -2.59
CA VAL A 26 7.00 -12.48 -2.39
C VAL A 26 6.43 -11.10 -2.03
N GLY A 27 5.43 -10.63 -2.79
CA GLY A 27 4.79 -9.34 -2.50
C GLY A 27 4.08 -9.31 -1.14
N THR A 28 3.49 -10.45 -0.75
CA THR A 28 2.87 -10.64 0.57
C THR A 28 3.90 -10.58 1.68
N ALA A 29 5.04 -11.26 1.54
CA ALA A 29 6.13 -11.21 2.51
C ALA A 29 6.68 -9.79 2.66
N MET A 30 6.82 -9.07 1.54
CA MET A 30 7.25 -7.67 1.56
C MET A 30 6.26 -6.77 2.32
N LEU A 31 4.95 -6.84 2.02
CA LEU A 31 3.96 -6.03 2.73
C LEU A 31 3.87 -6.38 4.23
N ARG A 32 4.04 -7.65 4.62
CA ARG A 32 4.14 -8.03 6.05
C ARG A 32 5.27 -7.30 6.75
N ALA A 33 6.48 -7.35 6.17
CA ALA A 33 7.64 -6.69 6.75
C ALA A 33 7.45 -5.17 6.88
N VAL A 34 6.78 -4.56 5.89
CA VAL A 34 6.41 -3.14 5.95
C VAL A 34 5.41 -2.85 7.07
N GLU A 35 4.37 -3.68 7.22
CA GLU A 35 3.37 -3.51 8.27
C GLU A 35 3.96 -3.66 9.66
N ASP A 36 4.79 -4.69 9.86
CA ASP A 36 5.44 -4.94 11.15
C ASP A 36 6.33 -3.75 11.57
N ASP A 37 7.16 -3.23 10.65
CA ASP A 37 7.97 -2.03 10.90
C ASP A 37 7.10 -0.80 11.20
N ALA A 38 6.05 -0.58 10.40
CA ALA A 38 5.17 0.56 10.54
C ALA A 38 4.43 0.55 11.90
N VAL A 39 3.92 -0.60 12.33
CA VAL A 39 3.27 -0.77 13.63
C VAL A 39 4.26 -0.49 14.76
N CYS A 40 5.48 -1.03 14.70
CA CYS A 40 6.52 -0.76 15.70
C CYS A 40 6.88 0.73 15.80
N ARG A 41 6.75 1.48 14.71
CA ARG A 41 7.00 2.92 14.64
C ARG A 41 5.79 3.78 15.01
N GLY A 42 4.67 3.16 15.39
CA GLY A 42 3.43 3.86 15.77
C GLY A 42 2.61 4.39 14.60
N VAL A 43 2.90 3.95 13.37
CA VAL A 43 2.09 4.28 12.18
C VAL A 43 0.71 3.66 12.32
N ARG A 44 -0.32 4.40 11.93
CA ARG A 44 -1.73 4.01 12.05
C ARG A 44 -2.40 3.77 10.70
N LEU A 45 -1.80 4.26 9.63
CA LEU A 45 -2.34 4.16 8.27
C LEU A 45 -1.21 3.92 7.28
N LEU A 46 -1.36 2.89 6.44
CA LEU A 46 -0.57 2.74 5.23
C LEU A 46 -1.31 3.33 4.04
N GLN A 47 -0.55 3.91 3.12
CA GLN A 47 -1.02 4.42 1.84
C GLN A 47 -0.25 3.78 0.69
N VAL A 48 -0.94 3.51 -0.41
CA VAL A 48 -0.33 3.25 -1.73
C VAL A 48 -1.00 4.11 -2.79
N LYS A 49 -0.26 4.36 -3.87
CA LYS A 49 -0.81 4.99 -5.08
C LYS A 49 -0.62 4.03 -6.26
N THR A 50 -1.65 3.87 -7.08
CA THR A 50 -1.65 2.99 -8.25
C THR A 50 -2.48 3.60 -9.37
N LEU A 51 -2.30 3.16 -10.62
CA LEU A 51 -3.16 3.61 -11.71
C LEU A 51 -4.60 3.19 -11.41
N GLY A 52 -5.51 4.14 -11.60
CA GLY A 52 -6.92 4.05 -11.26
C GLY A 52 -7.73 3.14 -12.17
N GLY A 53 -8.95 2.86 -11.73
CA GLY A 53 -9.88 1.95 -12.42
C GLY A 53 -10.48 2.57 -13.68
N SER A 54 -10.51 3.91 -13.76
CA SER A 54 -10.99 4.64 -14.93
C SER A 54 -10.06 4.52 -16.14
N HIS A 55 -8.82 4.03 -15.95
CA HIS A 55 -7.93 3.68 -17.04
C HIS A 55 -8.06 2.18 -17.38
N PRO A 56 -8.24 1.79 -18.67
CA PRO A 56 -8.54 0.41 -19.07
C PRO A 56 -7.32 -0.54 -19.05
N ASP A 57 -6.28 -0.25 -18.25
CA ASP A 57 -5.06 -1.06 -18.23
C ASP A 57 -5.25 -2.37 -17.43
N PRO A 58 -5.12 -3.55 -18.07
CA PRO A 58 -5.35 -4.84 -17.41
C PRO A 58 -4.22 -5.24 -16.45
N GLY A 59 -3.00 -4.71 -16.64
CA GLY A 59 -1.88 -4.95 -15.74
C GLY A 59 -2.12 -4.30 -14.38
N TYR A 60 -2.59 -3.06 -14.38
CA TYR A 60 -2.92 -2.34 -13.15
C TYR A 60 -4.19 -2.84 -12.47
N ALA A 61 -5.13 -3.47 -13.19
CA ALA A 61 -6.23 -4.19 -12.57
C ALA A 61 -5.72 -5.28 -11.61
N ARG A 62 -4.65 -6.01 -11.99
CA ARG A 62 -4.02 -7.01 -11.11
C ARG A 62 -3.33 -6.36 -9.90
N THR A 63 -2.69 -5.21 -10.08
CA THR A 63 -2.07 -4.45 -8.99
C THR A 63 -3.11 -4.02 -7.95
N ARG A 64 -4.24 -3.45 -8.38
CA ARG A 64 -5.34 -3.07 -7.48
C ARG A 64 -5.87 -4.28 -6.72
N HIS A 65 -6.13 -5.38 -7.43
CA HIS A 65 -6.62 -6.62 -6.81
C HIS A 65 -5.65 -7.20 -5.77
N PHE A 66 -4.33 -7.09 -6.00
CA PHE A 66 -3.34 -7.51 -5.01
C PHE A 66 -3.47 -6.72 -3.71
N TYR A 67 -3.62 -5.39 -3.78
CA TYR A 67 -3.80 -4.55 -2.60
C TYR A 67 -5.15 -4.76 -1.92
N GLU A 68 -6.24 -4.93 -2.68
CA GLU A 68 -7.57 -5.27 -2.14
C GLU A 68 -7.54 -6.58 -1.33
N ARG A 69 -6.88 -7.62 -1.85
CA ARG A 69 -6.66 -8.89 -1.13
C ARG A 69 -5.86 -8.70 0.16
N TRP A 70 -5.10 -7.62 0.24
CA TRP A 70 -4.33 -7.21 1.41
C TRP A 70 -5.06 -6.21 2.31
N VAL A 71 -6.37 -6.03 2.10
CA VAL A 71 -7.29 -5.19 2.89
C VAL A 71 -6.97 -3.70 2.77
N PHE A 72 -6.32 -3.30 1.68
CA PHE A 72 -6.34 -1.89 1.28
C PHE A 72 -7.71 -1.53 0.71
N LEU A 73 -8.19 -0.35 1.09
CA LEU A 73 -9.45 0.23 0.64
C LEU A 73 -9.14 1.37 -0.33
N SER A 74 -9.85 1.41 -1.46
CA SER A 74 -9.84 2.56 -2.36
C SER A 74 -10.37 3.79 -1.63
N LEU A 75 -9.58 4.86 -1.60
CA LEU A 75 -9.93 6.11 -0.92
C LEU A 75 -10.45 7.16 -1.91
N GLU A 76 -9.64 7.47 -2.92
CA GLU A 76 -9.92 8.54 -3.88
C GLU A 76 -9.14 8.29 -5.16
N GLU A 77 -9.73 8.64 -6.31
CA GLU A 77 -9.04 8.71 -7.59
C GLU A 77 -8.89 10.18 -8.01
N ALA A 78 -7.65 10.64 -8.21
CA ALA A 78 -7.34 12.04 -8.49
C ALA A 78 -6.32 12.18 -9.63
N ALA A 79 -6.26 13.35 -10.26
CA ALA A 79 -5.36 13.65 -11.38
C ALA A 79 -3.92 14.02 -10.93
N LEU A 80 -3.36 13.29 -9.96
CA LEU A 80 -2.05 13.59 -9.37
C LEU A 80 -0.87 13.34 -10.32
N TRP A 81 -1.05 12.51 -11.35
CA TRP A 81 0.00 12.13 -12.30
C TRP A 81 -0.16 12.79 -13.67
N GLY A 82 -1.14 13.68 -13.82
CA GLY A 82 -1.50 14.32 -15.08
C GLY A 82 -2.80 13.79 -15.68
N GLU A 83 -3.22 14.44 -16.76
CA GLU A 83 -4.41 14.07 -17.51
C GLU A 83 -4.27 12.69 -18.15
N GLY A 84 -5.33 11.89 -18.12
CA GLY A 84 -5.32 10.53 -18.67
C GLY A 84 -4.62 9.49 -17.78
N THR A 85 -4.01 9.89 -16.67
CA THR A 85 -3.37 8.98 -15.70
C THR A 85 -4.03 9.10 -14.33
N PRO A 86 -5.24 8.52 -14.15
CA PRO A 86 -5.92 8.58 -12.86
C PRO A 86 -5.07 7.91 -11.78
N CYS A 87 -4.73 8.65 -10.73
CA CYS A 87 -4.01 8.12 -9.59
C CYS A 87 -5.01 7.70 -8.51
N LEU A 88 -5.16 6.39 -8.31
CA LEU A 88 -5.93 5.84 -7.21
C LEU A 88 -5.07 5.78 -5.95
N ILE A 89 -5.53 6.45 -4.90
CA ILE A 89 -5.03 6.33 -3.55
C ILE A 89 -5.78 5.20 -2.87
N MET A 90 -5.04 4.25 -2.29
CA MET A 90 -5.62 3.21 -1.44
C MET A 90 -4.97 3.25 -0.06
N VAL A 91 -5.75 2.96 0.98
CA VAL A 91 -5.30 3.04 2.36
C VAL A 91 -5.61 1.77 3.14
N LYS A 92 -4.78 1.45 4.12
CA LYS A 92 -5.01 0.34 5.06
C LYS A 92 -4.78 0.81 6.50
N PRO A 93 -5.79 0.73 7.38
CA PRO A 93 -5.58 1.00 8.80
C PRO A 93 -4.70 -0.07 9.42
N LEU A 94 -3.77 0.35 10.27
CA LEU A 94 -2.91 -0.54 11.05
C LEU A 94 -3.40 -0.65 12.50
N PRO A 95 -3.17 -1.80 13.16
CA PRO A 95 -3.44 -1.94 14.59
C PRO A 95 -2.62 -0.91 15.38
N ALA A 96 -3.10 -0.60 16.59
CA ALA A 96 -2.27 0.14 17.53
C ALA A 96 -0.99 -0.66 17.85
N PRO A 97 0.15 -0.01 18.11
CA PRO A 97 1.32 -0.71 18.62
C PRO A 97 0.94 -1.49 19.89
N PRO A 98 1.53 -2.66 20.12
CA PRO A 98 1.31 -3.38 21.37
C PRO A 98 1.63 -2.44 22.53
N ALA A 99 0.76 -2.43 23.55
CA ALA A 99 1.00 -1.65 24.75
C ALA A 99 2.40 -1.98 25.26
N ALA A 100 3.23 -0.96 25.49
CA ALA A 100 4.52 -1.17 26.13
C ALA A 100 4.23 -1.91 27.44
N GLY A 101 4.74 -3.14 27.54
CA GLY A 101 4.59 -3.93 28.75
C GLY A 101 5.04 -3.07 29.93
N THR A 102 4.15 -2.91 30.91
CA THR A 102 4.55 -2.37 32.21
C THR A 102 5.73 -3.21 32.70
N PRO A 103 6.86 -2.60 33.08
CA PRO A 103 8.01 -3.34 33.60
C PRO A 103 7.66 -4.17 34.83
#